data_AF-A0A7S0D315-F1
#
_entry.id   AF-A0A7S0D315-F1
#
_cell.length_a   1.000
_cell.length_b   1.000
_cell.length_c   1.000
_cell.angle_alpha   90.00
_cell.angle_beta   90.00
_cell.angle_gamma   90.00
#
_symmetry.space_group_name_H-M   'P 1'
#
loop_
_entity.id
_entity.type
_entity.pdbx_description
1 polymer ?
#
loop_
_entity_poly.entity_id
_entity_poly.type
_entity_poly.pdbx_seq_one_letter_code
_entity_poly.pdbx_strand_id
1 'polypeptide(L)'
;NYAAWAHRRWCALGRRGGALAAAGALREDVSLFDAELERTKRFVRVNVSDYCGLHYRQAVLTRRAERAAPPDWADEAELTSSLIARFPGREALWAHRRFVFDARLRGTANDTKEALLAEELAFADCFVQKRAGSEDGDRGNEKDATPRTVHILHPSWAEHPAAEQARFAAAHALWALEAARRAGVHGAVG
;
A
#
# COMPACT_ATOMS: atom_id res chain seq x y z
N ASN A 1 14.69 -11.47 -7.65
CA ASN A 1 14.89 -12.38 -8.82
C ASN A 1 13.55 -12.58 -9.52
N TYR A 2 13.37 -11.97 -10.70
CA TYR A 2 12.11 -12.02 -11.44
C TYR A 2 11.71 -13.44 -11.86
N ALA A 3 12.64 -14.21 -12.45
CA ALA A 3 12.36 -15.54 -12.97
C ALA A 3 11.88 -16.52 -11.89
N ALA A 4 12.48 -16.45 -10.70
CA ALA A 4 12.07 -17.29 -9.56
C ALA A 4 10.63 -16.98 -9.11
N TRP A 5 10.26 -15.70 -9.00
CA TRP A 5 8.90 -15.29 -8.64
C TRP A 5 7.88 -15.60 -9.74
N ALA A 6 8.26 -15.44 -11.00
CA ALA A 6 7.41 -15.80 -12.14
C ALA A 6 7.13 -17.31 -12.18
N HIS A 7 8.15 -18.15 -11.99
CA HIS A 7 7.98 -19.60 -11.93
C HIS A 7 7.12 -20.00 -10.72
N ARG A 8 7.37 -19.42 -9.55
CA ARG A 8 6.53 -19.67 -8.37
C ARG A 8 5.08 -19.27 -8.59
N ARG A 9 4.84 -18.12 -9.24
CA ARG A 9 3.49 -17.70 -9.67
C ARG A 9 2.84 -18.73 -10.58
N TRP A 10 3.59 -19.27 -11.53
CA TRP A 10 3.08 -20.33 -12.40
C TRP A 10 2.75 -21.60 -11.61
N CYS A 11 3.58 -22.04 -10.66
CA CYS A 11 3.29 -23.23 -9.85
C CYS A 11 2.11 -23.04 -8.87
N ALA A 12 2.08 -21.90 -8.18
CA ALA A 12 1.14 -21.64 -7.08
C ALA A 12 -0.21 -21.08 -7.55
N LEU A 13 -0.20 -20.24 -8.58
CA LEU A 13 -1.39 -19.56 -9.13
C LEU A 13 -1.73 -20.02 -10.55
N GLY A 14 -0.93 -20.91 -11.12
CA GLY A 14 -1.26 -21.56 -12.39
C GLY A 14 -2.55 -22.34 -12.25
N ARG A 15 -3.23 -22.54 -13.39
CA ARG A 15 -4.44 -23.37 -13.43
C ARG A 15 -4.06 -24.80 -13.01
N ARG A 16 -4.25 -25.17 -11.76
CA ARG A 16 -4.32 -26.57 -11.29
C ARG A 16 -5.56 -27.31 -11.84
N GLY A 17 -6.07 -26.88 -13.00
CA GLY A 17 -7.39 -27.19 -13.51
C GLY A 17 -7.45 -27.34 -15.03
N GLY A 18 -6.39 -27.84 -15.66
CA GLY A 18 -6.54 -28.49 -16.97
C GLY A 18 -7.07 -29.91 -16.75
N ALA A 19 -8.22 -30.26 -17.36
CA ALA A 19 -8.96 -31.51 -17.22
C ALA A 19 -9.65 -31.79 -15.86
N LEU A 20 -9.03 -31.52 -14.70
CA LEU A 20 -9.65 -31.82 -13.38
C LEU A 20 -10.62 -30.75 -12.86
N ALA A 21 -10.48 -29.48 -13.25
CA ALA A 21 -11.43 -28.43 -12.88
C ALA A 21 -12.70 -28.44 -13.76
N ALA A 22 -12.67 -29.12 -14.91
CA ALA A 22 -13.86 -29.36 -15.74
C ALA A 22 -14.87 -30.29 -15.04
N ALA A 23 -14.45 -31.02 -14.00
CA ALA A 23 -15.28 -31.88 -13.18
C ALA A 23 -15.87 -31.16 -11.95
N GLY A 24 -16.19 -29.85 -12.04
CA GLY A 24 -17.10 -29.13 -11.13
C GLY A 24 -16.83 -29.14 -9.61
N ALA A 25 -15.73 -29.74 -9.12
CA ALA A 25 -15.62 -30.16 -7.73
C ALA A 25 -14.46 -29.55 -6.93
N LEU A 26 -13.64 -28.67 -7.50
CA LEU A 26 -12.55 -28.04 -6.77
C LEU A 26 -12.81 -26.54 -6.62
N ARG A 27 -13.54 -26.18 -5.56
CA ARG A 27 -13.20 -24.92 -4.86
C ARG A 27 -11.71 -24.99 -4.59
N GLU A 28 -10.92 -24.09 -5.18
CA GLU A 28 -9.49 -24.04 -4.86
C GLU A 28 -9.34 -23.86 -3.35
N ASP A 29 -8.50 -24.70 -2.76
CA ASP A 29 -8.37 -24.83 -1.32
C ASP A 29 -7.92 -23.49 -0.73
N VAL A 30 -8.81 -22.81 0.02
CA VAL A 30 -8.54 -21.51 0.67
C VAL A 30 -7.22 -21.56 1.45
N SER A 31 -6.93 -22.74 2.01
CA SER A 31 -5.70 -23.05 2.74
C SER A 31 -4.42 -22.85 1.93
N LEU A 32 -4.44 -23.04 0.60
CA LEU A 32 -3.27 -22.81 -0.27
C LEU A 32 -2.96 -21.33 -0.41
N PHE A 33 -3.99 -20.50 -0.63
CA PHE A 33 -3.81 -19.05 -0.69
C PHE A 33 -3.34 -18.51 0.64
N ASP A 34 -3.94 -18.95 1.75
CA ASP A 34 -3.55 -18.50 3.09
C ASP A 34 -2.11 -18.92 3.42
N ALA A 35 -1.69 -20.14 3.06
CA ALA A 35 -0.31 -20.59 3.21
C ALA A 35 0.69 -19.77 2.38
N GLU A 36 0.32 -19.42 1.14
CA GLU A 36 1.15 -18.55 0.28
C GLU A 36 1.20 -17.10 0.80
N LEU A 37 0.10 -16.57 1.33
CA LEU A 37 0.06 -15.27 1.99
C LEU A 37 0.94 -15.28 3.24
N GLU A 38 0.89 -16.30 4.08
CA GLU A 38 1.75 -16.38 5.26
C GLU A 38 3.24 -16.51 4.90
N ARG A 39 3.55 -17.30 3.86
CA ARG A 39 4.92 -17.43 3.37
C ARG A 39 5.45 -16.11 2.80
N THR A 40 4.63 -15.39 2.03
CA THR A 40 5.03 -14.08 1.48
C THR A 40 5.07 -12.99 2.54
N LYS A 41 4.20 -13.03 3.57
CA LYS A 41 4.23 -12.13 4.75
C LYS A 41 5.58 -12.22 5.46
N ARG A 42 6.08 -13.44 5.71
CA ARG A 42 7.43 -13.63 6.28
C ARG A 42 8.54 -13.10 5.36
N PHE A 43 8.42 -13.32 4.05
CA PHE A 43 9.42 -12.86 3.08
C PHE A 43 9.51 -11.32 3.03
N VAL A 44 8.37 -10.63 2.89
CA VAL A 44 8.34 -9.16 2.73
C VAL A 44 8.76 -8.42 3.99
N ARG A 45 8.55 -9.02 5.18
CA ARG A 45 9.06 -8.46 6.45
C ARG A 45 10.58 -8.34 6.51
N VAL A 46 11.30 -9.19 5.76
CA VAL A 46 12.76 -9.17 5.67
C VAL A 46 13.23 -8.46 4.40
N ASN A 47 12.48 -8.58 3.30
CA ASN A 47 12.85 -8.07 1.97
C ASN A 47 11.93 -6.92 1.53
N VAL A 48 11.90 -5.85 2.33
CA VAL A 48 10.94 -4.74 2.17
C VAL A 48 11.06 -3.94 0.86
N SER A 49 12.20 -4.05 0.17
CA SER A 49 12.43 -3.40 -1.13
C SER A 49 12.23 -4.35 -2.33
N ASP A 50 11.85 -5.61 -2.12
CA ASP A 50 11.69 -6.58 -3.22
C ASP A 50 10.34 -6.38 -3.92
N TYR A 51 10.37 -5.62 -5.01
CA TYR A 51 9.20 -5.40 -5.88
C TYR A 51 8.61 -6.71 -6.42
N CYS A 52 9.44 -7.71 -6.74
CA CYS A 52 8.95 -8.96 -7.31
C CYS A 52 8.16 -9.78 -6.27
N GLY A 53 8.61 -9.80 -5.02
CA GLY A 53 7.95 -10.46 -3.90
C GLY A 53 6.64 -9.78 -3.53
N LEU A 54 6.62 -8.44 -3.48
CA LEU A 54 5.41 -7.67 -3.25
C LEU A 54 4.40 -7.83 -4.40
N HIS A 55 4.86 -7.80 -5.66
CA HIS A 55 3.99 -8.03 -6.82
C HIS A 55 3.46 -9.48 -6.87
N TYR A 56 4.25 -10.47 -6.45
CA TYR A 56 3.76 -11.83 -6.28
C TYR A 56 2.67 -11.89 -5.20
N ARG A 57 2.86 -11.22 -4.05
CA ARG A 57 1.84 -11.11 -3.01
C ARG A 57 0.54 -10.48 -3.52
N GLN A 58 0.62 -9.42 -4.32
CA GLN A 58 -0.53 -8.82 -5.01
C GLN A 58 -1.27 -9.85 -5.86
N ALA A 59 -0.54 -10.64 -6.65
CA ALA A 59 -1.14 -11.69 -7.48
C ALA A 59 -1.86 -12.77 -6.65
N VAL A 60 -1.30 -13.16 -5.49
CA VAL A 60 -1.95 -14.12 -4.58
C VAL A 60 -3.24 -13.52 -4.01
N LEU A 61 -3.20 -12.27 -3.52
CA LEU A 61 -4.36 -11.55 -2.98
C LEU A 61 -5.50 -11.42 -4.00
N THR A 62 -5.17 -10.96 -5.22
CA THR A 62 -6.14 -10.85 -6.33
C THR A 62 -6.76 -12.21 -6.67
N ARG A 63 -5.94 -13.25 -6.82
CA ARG A 63 -6.44 -14.60 -7.16
C ARG A 63 -7.33 -15.17 -6.07
N ARG A 64 -6.99 -14.95 -4.80
CA ARG A 64 -7.83 -15.36 -3.66
C ARG A 64 -9.18 -14.64 -3.69
N ALA A 65 -9.19 -13.32 -3.93
CA ALA A 65 -10.42 -12.55 -4.06
C ALA A 65 -11.31 -12.99 -5.25
N GLU A 66 -10.69 -13.39 -6.37
CA GLU A 66 -11.41 -13.86 -7.57
C GLU A 66 -12.00 -15.27 -7.42
N ARG A 67 -11.32 -16.16 -6.70
CA ARG A 67 -11.61 -17.61 -6.71
C ARG A 67 -12.14 -18.15 -5.39
N ALA A 68 -12.01 -17.39 -4.32
CA ALA A 68 -12.37 -17.77 -2.97
C ALA A 68 -13.05 -16.58 -2.25
N ALA A 69 -12.86 -16.47 -0.94
CA ALA A 69 -13.27 -15.29 -0.19
C ALA A 69 -12.25 -14.15 -0.38
N PRO A 70 -12.69 -12.87 -0.35
CA PRO A 70 -11.76 -11.75 -0.31
C PRO A 70 -10.80 -11.91 0.88
N PRO A 71 -9.51 -11.59 0.71
CA PRO A 71 -8.58 -11.53 1.82
C PRO A 71 -9.02 -10.45 2.81
N ASP A 72 -8.52 -10.53 4.04
CA ASP A 72 -8.65 -9.44 4.99
C ASP A 72 -7.76 -8.28 4.53
N TRP A 73 -8.37 -7.36 3.78
CA TRP A 73 -7.68 -6.18 3.27
C TRP A 73 -7.24 -5.22 4.38
N ALA A 74 -7.85 -5.29 5.57
CA ALA A 74 -7.44 -4.50 6.72
C ALA A 74 -6.15 -5.06 7.34
N ASP A 75 -6.01 -6.39 7.49
CA ASP A 75 -4.73 -7.01 7.90
C ASP A 75 -3.61 -6.68 6.91
N GLU A 76 -3.90 -6.69 5.60
CA GLU A 76 -2.90 -6.34 4.59
C GLU A 76 -2.50 -4.86 4.64
N ALA A 77 -3.46 -3.97 4.87
CA ALA A 77 -3.20 -2.55 5.06
C ALA A 77 -2.33 -2.32 6.30
N GLU A 78 -2.63 -2.99 7.42
CA GLU A 78 -1.86 -2.90 8.66
C GLU A 78 -0.45 -3.47 8.53
N LEU A 79 -0.30 -4.63 7.88
CA LEU A 79 1.01 -5.19 7.54
C LEU A 79 1.84 -4.15 6.78
N THR A 80 1.26 -3.54 5.75
CA THR A 80 1.96 -2.54 4.93
C THR A 80 2.25 -1.26 5.71
N SER A 81 1.30 -0.77 6.52
CA SER A 81 1.48 0.37 7.44
C SER A 81 2.69 0.17 8.36
N SER A 82 2.75 -1.00 9.02
CA SER A 82 3.82 -1.34 9.96
C SER A 82 5.20 -1.38 9.29
N LEU A 83 5.28 -1.87 8.04
CA LEU A 83 6.52 -1.91 7.28
C LEU A 83 6.95 -0.53 6.81
N ILE A 84 6.02 0.32 6.34
CA ILE A 84 6.29 1.70 5.93
C ILE A 84 6.79 2.52 7.12
N ALA A 85 6.18 2.36 8.29
CA ALA A 85 6.59 3.06 9.50
C ALA A 85 7.98 2.61 9.99
N ARG A 86 8.28 1.31 9.89
CA ARG A 86 9.55 0.73 10.36
C ARG A 86 10.72 0.95 9.40
N PHE A 87 10.46 1.03 8.10
CA PHE A 87 11.46 1.12 7.05
C PHE A 87 11.16 2.30 6.11
N PRO A 88 11.49 3.54 6.52
CA PRO A 88 11.22 4.73 5.72
C PRO A 88 12.06 4.75 4.42
N GLY A 89 11.54 5.41 3.39
CA GLY A 89 12.23 5.55 2.09
C GLY A 89 12.21 4.24 1.28
N ARG A 90 11.10 3.50 1.33
CA ARG A 90 10.94 2.23 0.59
C ARG A 90 9.76 2.33 -0.36
N GLU A 91 10.02 2.80 -1.58
CA GLU A 91 8.99 3.01 -2.61
C GLU A 91 8.17 1.74 -2.89
N ALA A 92 8.80 0.56 -2.88
CA ALA A 92 8.12 -0.71 -3.11
C ALA A 92 6.93 -0.93 -2.15
N LEU A 93 7.07 -0.53 -0.88
CA LEU A 93 5.99 -0.62 0.11
C LEU A 93 4.86 0.36 -0.20
N TRP A 94 5.17 1.58 -0.62
CA TRP A 94 4.18 2.57 -1.04
C TRP A 94 3.44 2.12 -2.30
N ALA A 95 4.13 1.53 -3.28
CA ALA A 95 3.50 0.93 -4.45
C ALA A 95 2.57 -0.23 -4.07
N HIS A 96 2.96 -1.05 -3.08
CA HIS A 96 2.11 -2.11 -2.55
C HIS A 96 0.88 -1.54 -1.83
N ARG A 97 1.04 -0.49 -1.00
CA ARG A 97 -0.07 0.18 -0.31
C ARG A 97 -1.11 0.72 -1.29
N ARG A 98 -0.68 1.31 -2.42
CA ARG A 98 -1.60 1.77 -3.48
C ARG A 98 -2.46 0.62 -4.00
N PHE A 99 -1.87 -0.54 -4.27
CA PHE A 99 -2.64 -1.72 -4.67
C PHE A 99 -3.68 -2.13 -3.61
N VAL A 100 -3.28 -2.17 -2.34
CA VAL A 100 -4.19 -2.55 -1.24
C VAL A 100 -5.35 -1.57 -1.12
N PHE A 101 -5.07 -0.26 -1.19
CA PHE A 101 -6.11 0.76 -1.15
C PHE A 101 -7.05 0.69 -2.36
N ASP A 102 -6.53 0.54 -3.58
CA ASP A 102 -7.35 0.39 -4.79
C ASP A 102 -8.25 -0.86 -4.70
N ALA A 103 -7.73 -1.97 -4.16
CA ALA A 103 -8.52 -3.18 -3.92
C ALA A 103 -9.63 -2.96 -2.87
N ARG A 104 -9.33 -2.27 -1.76
CA ARG A 104 -10.33 -1.87 -0.75
C ARG A 104 -11.42 -1.02 -1.39
N LEU A 105 -11.04 0.04 -2.11
CA LEU A 105 -11.99 0.96 -2.78
C LEU A 105 -12.92 0.24 -3.76
N ARG A 106 -12.44 -0.73 -4.52
CA ARG A 106 -13.27 -1.50 -5.47
C ARG A 106 -14.23 -2.44 -4.77
N GLY A 107 -13.85 -2.96 -3.60
CA GLY A 107 -14.64 -3.94 -2.84
C GLY A 107 -15.67 -3.35 -1.89
N THR A 108 -15.66 -2.03 -1.67
CA THR A 108 -16.47 -1.37 -0.64
C THR A 108 -17.61 -0.54 -1.22
N ALA A 109 -18.72 -0.45 -0.49
CA ALA A 109 -19.87 0.38 -0.87
C ALA A 109 -19.52 1.88 -0.83
N ASN A 110 -20.25 2.69 -1.60
CA ASN A 110 -19.90 4.11 -1.80
C ASN A 110 -19.84 4.92 -0.50
N ASP A 111 -20.76 4.68 0.42
CA ASP A 111 -20.87 5.29 1.76
C ASP A 111 -19.66 5.07 2.66
N THR A 112 -18.84 4.04 2.37
CA THR A 112 -17.62 3.74 3.12
C THR A 112 -16.35 4.25 2.43
N LYS A 113 -16.44 4.70 1.18
CA LYS A 113 -15.25 5.14 0.42
C LYS A 113 -14.70 6.46 0.93
N GLU A 114 -15.53 7.40 1.41
CA GLU A 114 -15.05 8.62 2.04
C GLU A 114 -14.24 8.32 3.30
N ALA A 115 -14.72 7.39 4.14
CA ALA A 115 -14.04 7.00 5.38
C ALA A 115 -12.68 6.33 5.09
N LEU A 116 -12.62 5.46 4.08
CA LEU A 116 -11.38 4.82 3.63
C LEU A 116 -10.37 5.82 3.10
N LEU A 117 -10.83 6.80 2.31
CA LEU A 117 -9.97 7.88 1.83
C LEU A 117 -9.45 8.71 2.99
N ALA A 118 -10.29 9.08 3.95
CA ALA A 118 -9.87 9.83 5.14
C ALA A 118 -8.83 9.08 5.97
N GLU A 119 -8.99 7.77 6.17
CA GLU A 119 -8.00 6.89 6.82
C GLU A 119 -6.65 6.93 6.07
N GLU A 120 -6.66 6.79 4.74
CA GLU A 120 -5.44 6.81 3.93
C GLU A 120 -4.73 8.16 3.93
N LEU A 121 -5.48 9.25 3.86
CA LEU A 121 -4.91 10.60 3.91
C LEU A 121 -4.30 10.89 5.27
N ALA A 122 -4.99 10.54 6.36
CA ALA A 122 -4.45 10.67 7.71
C ALA A 122 -3.15 9.86 7.91
N PHE A 123 -3.09 8.65 7.34
CA PHE A 123 -1.87 7.85 7.34
C PHE A 123 -0.73 8.53 6.58
N ALA A 124 -0.98 9.06 5.38
CA ALA A 124 0.05 9.75 4.61
C ALA A 124 0.53 11.04 5.32
N ASP A 125 -0.41 11.80 5.86
CA ASP A 125 -0.15 13.08 6.54
C ASP A 125 0.78 12.92 7.75
N CYS A 126 0.71 11.80 8.49
CA CYS A 126 1.59 11.59 9.64
C CYS A 126 3.09 11.58 9.25
N PHE A 127 3.42 11.22 8.00
CA PHE A 127 4.80 11.24 7.50
C PHE A 127 5.18 12.59 6.88
N VAL A 128 4.19 13.36 6.42
CA VAL A 128 4.39 14.72 5.93
C VAL A 128 4.56 15.70 7.09
N GLN A 129 3.77 15.57 8.16
CA GLN A 129 3.77 16.48 9.32
C GLN A 129 4.94 16.24 10.29
N LYS A 130 5.44 15.00 10.41
CA LYS A 130 6.70 14.71 11.15
C LYS A 130 7.90 15.53 10.63
N ARG A 131 7.81 16.08 9.42
CA ARG A 131 8.76 17.07 8.87
C ARG A 131 8.64 18.45 9.52
N ALA A 132 7.41 18.95 9.71
CA ALA A 132 7.15 20.29 10.21
C ALA A 132 7.51 20.45 11.70
N GLY A 133 7.29 19.41 12.51
CA GLY A 133 7.59 19.45 13.94
C GLY A 133 9.04 19.15 14.33
N SER A 134 9.90 18.72 13.39
CA SER A 134 11.31 18.45 13.67
C SER A 134 12.23 19.66 13.40
N GLU A 135 11.69 20.73 12.81
CA GLU A 135 12.43 21.98 12.56
C GLU A 135 12.24 23.02 13.69
N ASP A 136 11.26 22.86 14.59
CA ASP A 136 11.03 23.75 15.74
C ASP A 136 11.81 23.31 17.00
N GLY A 137 13.14 23.24 16.83
CA GLY A 137 14.10 23.17 17.94
C GLY A 137 14.59 24.55 18.42
N ASP A 138 14.07 25.66 17.87
CA ASP A 138 14.42 27.00 18.33
C ASP A 138 13.17 27.82 18.65
N ARG A 139 13.15 28.36 19.87
CA ARG A 139 11.99 28.95 20.51
C ARG A 139 11.94 30.43 20.13
N GLY A 140 11.26 30.75 19.03
CA GLY A 140 11.12 32.12 18.52
C GLY A 140 9.67 32.55 18.30
N ASN A 141 9.06 33.09 19.36
CA ASN A 141 7.92 34.02 19.41
C ASN A 141 6.79 33.90 18.35
N GLU A 142 5.64 33.46 18.84
CA GLU A 142 4.35 33.40 18.15
C GLU A 142 3.86 34.80 17.74
N LYS A 143 3.96 35.13 16.45
CA LYS A 143 3.18 36.13 15.70
C LYS A 143 3.65 36.14 14.25
N ASP A 144 2.99 35.35 13.40
CA ASP A 144 2.61 35.74 12.03
C ASP A 144 2.07 34.51 11.28
N ALA A 145 0.76 34.52 11.03
CA ALA A 145 0.08 33.55 10.18
C ALA A 145 0.36 33.90 8.71
N THR A 146 1.53 33.52 8.19
CA THR A 146 1.80 33.53 6.75
C THR A 146 1.40 32.21 6.08
N PRO A 147 0.98 32.21 4.81
CA PRO A 147 0.44 31.02 4.15
C PRO A 147 1.51 29.93 4.04
N ARG A 148 1.09 28.68 4.27
CA ARG A 148 1.88 27.44 4.15
C ARG A 148 2.69 27.41 2.85
N THR A 149 3.92 27.91 2.92
CA THR A 149 4.83 27.93 1.78
C THR A 149 5.58 26.60 1.79
N VAL A 150 5.42 25.82 0.72
CA VAL A 150 6.14 24.56 0.54
C VAL A 150 7.61 24.89 0.30
N HIS A 151 8.46 24.74 1.32
CA HIS A 151 9.89 24.95 1.19
C HIS A 151 10.51 23.94 0.21
N ILE A 152 11.10 24.47 -0.88
CA ILE A 152 11.92 23.73 -1.84
C ILE A 152 13.22 23.30 -1.12
N LEU A 153 13.55 22.02 -1.26
CA LEU A 153 14.57 21.29 -0.53
C LEU A 153 15.96 21.93 -0.57
N HIS A 154 16.69 21.86 0.56
CA HIS A 154 18.13 22.03 0.59
C HIS A 154 18.82 20.79 -0.03
N PRO A 155 19.82 20.93 -0.93
CA PRO A 155 20.41 19.82 -1.71
C PRO A 155 20.98 18.66 -0.87
N SER A 156 21.42 18.93 0.36
CA SER A 156 22.01 17.92 1.26
C SER A 156 21.02 16.83 1.74
N TRP A 157 19.72 17.02 1.50
CA TRP A 157 18.65 16.11 1.95
C TRP A 157 18.07 15.25 0.83
N ALA A 158 18.53 15.43 -0.41
CA ALA A 158 18.01 14.69 -1.56
C ALA A 158 18.14 13.17 -1.40
N GLU A 159 19.08 12.69 -0.59
CA GLU A 159 19.39 11.27 -0.35
C GLU A 159 18.96 10.77 1.05
N HIS A 160 18.31 11.59 1.88
CA HIS A 160 17.92 11.16 3.23
C HIS A 160 16.63 10.33 3.20
N PRO A 161 16.57 9.12 3.80
CA PRO A 161 15.39 8.26 3.77
C PRO A 161 14.10 8.90 4.30
N ALA A 162 14.21 9.85 5.24
CA ALA A 162 13.05 10.60 5.73
C ALA A 162 12.51 11.61 4.69
N ALA A 163 13.39 12.20 3.87
CA ALA A 163 12.97 13.08 2.78
C ALA A 163 12.28 12.28 1.66
N GLU A 164 12.81 11.09 1.34
CA GLU A 164 12.15 10.15 0.43
C GLU A 164 10.79 9.70 0.97
N GLN A 165 10.70 9.39 2.26
CA GLN A 165 9.46 8.98 2.91
C GLN A 165 8.36 10.06 2.81
N ALA A 166 8.68 11.32 3.10
CA ALA A 166 7.72 12.42 2.97
C ALA A 166 7.28 12.63 1.51
N ARG A 167 8.21 12.49 0.55
CA ARG A 167 7.89 12.55 -0.88
C ARG A 167 6.96 11.42 -1.31
N PHE A 168 7.23 10.19 -0.88
CA PHE A 168 6.36 9.05 -1.19
C PHE A 168 4.98 9.19 -0.53
N ALA A 169 4.91 9.71 0.69
CA ALA A 169 3.65 9.99 1.37
C ALA A 169 2.81 11.03 0.62
N ALA A 170 3.42 12.16 0.22
CA ALA A 170 2.74 13.19 -0.56
C ALA A 170 2.26 12.64 -1.93
N ALA A 171 3.11 11.88 -2.61
CA ALA A 171 2.74 11.24 -3.88
C ALA A 171 1.60 10.21 -3.71
N HIS A 172 1.61 9.44 -2.61
CA HIS A 172 0.54 8.51 -2.26
C HIS A 172 -0.78 9.22 -1.99
N ALA A 173 -0.77 10.32 -1.23
CA ALA A 173 -1.97 11.10 -0.93
C ALA A 173 -2.62 11.66 -2.21
N LEU A 174 -1.83 12.27 -3.10
CA LEU A 174 -2.32 12.75 -4.40
C LEU A 174 -2.90 11.63 -5.26
N TRP A 175 -2.21 10.49 -5.30
CA TRP A 175 -2.71 9.32 -6.02
C TRP A 175 -4.00 8.76 -5.40
N ALA A 176 -4.11 8.72 -4.07
CA ALA A 176 -5.28 8.21 -3.36
C ALA A 176 -6.52 9.09 -3.60
N LEU A 177 -6.35 10.42 -3.61
CA LEU A 177 -7.40 11.36 -4.01
C LEU A 177 -7.91 11.07 -5.43
N GLU A 178 -7.00 10.89 -6.38
CA GLU A 178 -7.37 10.60 -7.78
C GLU A 178 -8.03 9.22 -7.93
N ALA A 179 -7.55 8.21 -7.21
CA ALA A 179 -8.16 6.87 -7.19
C ALA A 179 -9.57 6.91 -6.62
N ALA A 180 -9.79 7.59 -5.49
CA ALA A 180 -11.09 7.76 -4.88
C ALA A 180 -12.05 8.57 -5.78
N ARG A 181 -11.56 9.63 -6.42
CA ARG A 181 -12.32 10.41 -7.41
C ARG A 181 -12.82 9.53 -8.55
N ARG A 182 -11.95 8.68 -9.12
CA ARG A 182 -12.34 7.69 -10.15
C ARG A 182 -13.33 6.64 -9.63
N ALA A 183 -13.28 6.34 -8.33
CA ALA A 183 -14.18 5.41 -7.67
C ALA A 183 -15.53 6.04 -7.25
N GLY A 184 -15.77 7.33 -7.55
CA GLY A 184 -17.04 8.01 -7.30
C GLY A 184 -17.07 8.90 -6.06
N VAL A 185 -15.95 9.08 -5.34
CA VAL A 185 -15.88 9.99 -4.18
C VAL A 185 -15.69 11.43 -4.67
N HIS A 186 -16.73 12.25 -4.56
CA HIS A 186 -16.73 13.65 -4.98
C HIS A 186 -16.93 14.52 -3.74
N GLY A 187 -15.84 14.89 -3.03
CA GLY A 187 -15.99 15.73 -1.84
C GLY A 187 -14.78 15.98 -0.93
N ALA A 188 -13.59 15.43 -1.21
CA ALA A 188 -12.44 15.55 -0.30
C ALA A 188 -11.41 16.61 -0.70
N VAL A 189 -11.86 17.75 -1.27
CA VAL A 189 -10.99 18.93 -1.46
C VAL A 189 -11.79 20.16 -1.05
N GLY A 190 -11.56 20.60 0.17
CA GLY A 190 -12.00 21.88 0.75
C GLY A 190 -10.98 22.31 1.77
#